data_AF-A0A951GU81-F1
#
_entry.id   AF-A0A951GU81-F1
#
_cell.length_a   1.000
_cell.length_b   1.000
_cell.length_c   1.000
_cell.angle_alpha   90.00
_cell.angle_beta   90.00
_cell.angle_gamma   90.00
#
_symmetry.space_group_name_H-M   'P 1'
#
loop_
_entity.id
_entity.type
_entity.pdbx_description
1 polymer ?
#
loop_
_entity_poly.entity_id
_entity_poly.type
_entity_poly.pdbx_seq_one_letter_code
_entity_poly.pdbx_strand_id
1 'polypeptide(L)'
;NKIRLARAGLKRRIADGELSAAQVILEPPDAAKKWSVADLLMSQRRWGAKRCRKFLGRNNISETKLVDALTDRQRRLLADQLQPPPSPGPEAEMVLVA
;
A
#
# COMPACT_ATOMS: atom_id res chain seq x y z
N ASN A 1 22.49 1.17 5.95
CA ASN A 1 22.38 1.29 4.48
C ASN A 1 21.29 0.41 3.87
N LYS A 2 21.19 -0.88 4.22
CA LYS A 2 20.21 -1.85 3.64
C LYS A 2 18.74 -1.38 3.67
N ILE A 3 18.27 -0.83 4.80
CA ILE A 3 16.90 -0.32 4.93
C ILE A 3 16.63 0.89 4.02
N ARG A 4 17.63 1.77 3.81
CA ARG A 4 17.49 2.93 2.92
C ARG A 4 17.29 2.51 1.46
N LEU A 5 18.06 1.51 1.00
CA LEU A 5 17.91 0.94 -0.34
C LEU A 5 16.59 0.19 -0.50
N ALA A 6 16.20 -0.62 0.49
CA ALA A 6 14.91 -1.30 0.49
C ALA A 6 13.73 -0.32 0.40
N ARG A 7 13.81 0.81 1.12
CA ARG A 7 12.81 1.89 1.04
C ARG A 7 12.75 2.53 -0.34
N ALA A 8 13.91 2.82 -0.94
CA ALA A 8 13.97 3.42 -2.27
C ALA A 8 13.38 2.47 -3.34
N GLY A 9 13.72 1.18 -3.28
CA GLY A 9 13.15 0.16 -4.17
C GLY A 9 11.64 0.01 -3.99
N LEU A 10 11.16 0.00 -2.74
CA LEU A 10 9.73 -0.11 -2.46
C LEU A 10 8.94 1.09 -2.98
N LYS A 11 9.43 2.33 -2.77
CA LYS A 11 8.78 3.52 -3.33
C LYS A 11 8.70 3.46 -4.85
N ARG A 12 9.75 2.99 -5.51
CA ARG A 12 9.80 2.85 -6.97
C ARG A 12 8.76 1.87 -7.48
N ARG A 13 8.68 0.67 -6.90
CA ARG A 13 7.67 -0.35 -7.29
C ARG A 13 6.23 0.13 -7.09
N ILE A 14 5.98 0.88 -6.01
CA ILE A 14 4.66 1.48 -5.75
C ILE A 14 4.36 2.62 -6.75
N ALA A 15 5.35 3.44 -7.07
CA ALA A 15 5.21 4.52 -8.05
C ALA A 15 5.05 3.99 -9.49
N ASP A 16 5.67 2.85 -9.82
CA ASP A 16 5.55 2.20 -11.12
C ASP A 16 4.20 1.48 -11.26
N GLY A 17 3.56 1.13 -10.14
CA GLY A 17 2.26 0.45 -10.09
C GLY A 17 2.37 -1.07 -9.99
N GLU A 18 3.58 -1.61 -9.86
CA GLU A 18 3.83 -3.04 -9.63
C GLU A 18 3.31 -3.51 -8.27
N LEU A 19 3.28 -2.61 -7.29
CA LEU A 19 2.87 -2.90 -5.92
C LEU A 19 1.84 -1.88 -5.46
N SER A 20 0.64 -2.35 -5.11
CA SER A 20 -0.41 -1.46 -4.60
C SER A 20 -0.24 -1.18 -3.10
N ALA A 21 -0.68 -0.01 -2.65
CA ALA A 21 -0.73 0.29 -1.22
C ALA A 21 -1.58 -0.72 -0.44
N ALA A 22 -2.62 -1.30 -1.08
CA ALA A 22 -3.44 -2.35 -0.50
C ALA A 22 -2.62 -3.61 -0.16
N GLN A 23 -1.81 -4.10 -1.10
CA GLN A 23 -0.91 -5.25 -0.87
C GLN A 23 0.10 -4.97 0.22
N VAL A 24 0.70 -3.77 0.23
CA VAL A 24 1.67 -3.36 1.26
C VAL A 24 1.04 -3.25 2.65
N ILE A 25 -0.24 -2.88 2.74
CA ILE A 25 -0.96 -2.82 4.02
C ILE A 25 -1.31 -4.22 4.53
N LEU A 26 -1.70 -5.14 3.63
CA LEU A 26 -2.02 -6.52 3.99
C LEU A 26 -0.77 -7.29 4.44
N GLU A 27 0.32 -7.13 3.69
CA GLU A 27 1.59 -7.81 3.95
C GLU A 27 2.73 -6.78 3.98
N PRO A 28 2.91 -6.09 5.12
CA PRO A 28 3.90 -5.02 5.22
C PRO A 28 5.33 -5.56 5.23
N PRO A 29 6.15 -5.26 4.22
CA PRO A 29 7.58 -5.58 4.26
C PRO A 29 8.27 -4.80 5.37
N ASP A 30 9.39 -5.30 5.89
CA ASP A 30 10.12 -4.65 6.99
C ASP A 30 10.48 -3.18 6.70
N ALA A 31 10.70 -2.85 5.43
CA ALA A 31 10.97 -1.49 4.98
C ALA A 31 9.77 -0.52 5.20
N ALA A 32 8.54 -1.03 5.10
CA ALA A 32 7.28 -0.30 5.23
C ALA A 32 6.70 -0.30 6.66
N LYS A 33 7.09 -1.25 7.52
CA LYS A 33 6.62 -1.30 8.92
C LYS A 33 6.82 0.03 9.66
N LYS A 34 7.92 0.73 9.37
CA LYS A 34 8.25 2.04 9.95
C LYS A 34 7.75 3.23 9.13
N TRP A 35 6.99 3.02 8.07
CA TRP A 35 6.35 4.11 7.32
C TRP A 35 5.02 4.46 7.96
N SER A 36 4.66 5.74 7.87
CA SER A 36 3.31 6.16 8.15
C SER A 36 2.37 5.68 7.05
N VAL A 37 1.10 5.42 7.38
CA VAL A 37 0.09 5.06 6.38
C VAL A 37 -0.05 6.21 5.36
N ALA A 38 0.09 7.46 5.79
CA ALA A 38 0.09 8.61 4.87
C ALA A 38 1.26 8.56 3.86
N ASP A 39 2.49 8.29 4.30
CA ASP A 39 3.65 8.18 3.42
C ASP A 39 3.50 7.06 2.39
N LEU A 40 2.92 5.92 2.83
CA LEU A 40 2.63 4.81 1.94
C LEU A 40 1.61 5.22 0.87
N LEU A 41 0.50 5.85 1.30
CA LEU A 41 -0.55 6.31 0.38
C LEU A 41 -0.04 7.42 -0.56
N MET A 42 0.85 8.29 -0.11
CA MET A 42 1.45 9.34 -0.95
C MET A 42 2.46 8.79 -1.96
N SER A 43 2.94 7.55 -1.78
CA SER A 43 3.91 6.93 -2.69
C SER A 43 3.27 6.30 -3.94
N GLN A 44 1.95 6.08 -3.95
CA GLN A 44 1.22 5.53 -5.11
C GLN A 44 0.76 6.62 -6.08
N ARG A 45 0.65 6.25 -7.36
CA ARG A 45 0.17 7.15 -8.42
C ARG A 45 -1.26 7.61 -8.13
N ARG A 46 -1.57 8.88 -8.45
CA ARG A 46 -2.91 9.48 -8.31
C ARG A 46 -3.39 9.70 -6.85
N TRP A 47 -2.49 9.59 -5.88
CA TRP A 47 -2.76 9.92 -4.49
C TRP A 47 -2.00 11.18 -4.08
N GLY A 48 -2.76 12.25 -3.80
CA GLY A 48 -2.24 13.49 -3.22
C GLY A 48 -2.75 13.69 -1.80
N ALA A 49 -2.17 14.67 -1.09
CA ALA A 49 -2.45 14.92 0.33
C ALA A 49 -3.95 15.03 0.65
N LYS A 50 -4.72 15.69 -0.22
CA LYS A 50 -6.18 15.83 -0.07
C LYS A 50 -6.91 14.48 -0.09
N ARG A 51 -6.52 13.56 -0.97
CA ARG A 51 -7.12 12.22 -1.08
C ARG A 51 -6.72 11.35 0.11
N CYS A 52 -5.45 11.38 0.49
CA CYS A 52 -4.92 10.68 1.67
C CYS A 52 -5.68 11.09 2.93
N ARG A 53 -5.74 12.40 3.23
CA ARG A 53 -6.45 12.92 4.40
C ARG A 53 -7.92 12.55 4.41
N LYS A 54 -8.62 12.66 3.27
CA LYS A 54 -10.03 12.27 3.17
C LYS A 54 -10.24 10.77 3.42
N PHE A 55 -9.38 9.93 2.87
CA PHE A 55 -9.46 8.48 3.03
C PHE A 55 -9.20 8.05 4.48
N LEU A 56 -8.15 8.59 5.09
CA LEU A 56 -7.78 8.28 6.47
C LEU A 56 -8.80 8.84 7.48
N GLY A 57 -9.30 10.05 7.25
CA GLY A 57 -10.36 10.64 8.07
C GLY A 57 -11.65 9.82 8.05
N ARG A 58 -12.05 9.29 6.89
CA ARG A 58 -13.23 8.40 6.78
C ARG A 58 -13.06 7.07 7.50
N ASN A 59 -11.83 6.57 7.62
CA ASN A 59 -11.50 5.33 8.32
C ASN A 59 -11.09 5.54 9.78
N ASN A 60 -11.13 6.80 10.28
CA ASN A 60 -10.71 7.20 11.62
C ASN A 60 -9.26 6.77 11.96
N ILE A 61 -8.35 6.92 11.00
CA ILE A 61 -6.92 6.57 11.14
C ILE A 61 -6.07 7.85 11.13
N SER A 62 -5.14 7.95 12.07
CA SER A 62 -4.15 9.03 12.08
C SER A 62 -3.18 8.91 10.92
N GLU A 63 -2.86 10.03 10.27
CA GLU A 63 -1.89 10.13 9.18
C GLU A 63 -0.49 9.68 9.60
N THR A 64 -0.12 9.94 10.85
CA THR A 64 1.17 9.55 11.45
C THR A 64 1.21 8.10 11.92
N LYS A 65 0.08 7.39 11.89
CA LYS A 65 0.03 6.00 12.34
C LYS A 65 0.91 5.15 11.44
N LEU A 66 1.73 4.29 12.03
CA LEU A 66 2.59 3.38 11.28
C LEU A 66 1.76 2.24 10.69
N VAL A 67 2.19 1.72 9.55
CA VAL A 67 1.57 0.54 8.92
C VAL A 67 1.59 -0.65 9.90
N ASP A 68 2.68 -0.80 10.64
CA ASP A 68 2.84 -1.87 11.64
C ASP A 68 1.85 -1.76 12.81
N ALA A 69 1.46 -0.53 13.18
CA ALA A 69 0.53 -0.28 14.29
C ALA A 69 -0.96 -0.46 13.91
N LEU A 70 -1.27 -0.77 12.64
CA LEU A 70 -2.63 -1.10 12.21
C LEU A 70 -2.99 -2.52 12.66
N THR A 71 -4.20 -2.68 13.20
CA THR A 71 -4.74 -4.02 13.48
C THR A 71 -5.09 -4.74 12.18
N ASP A 72 -5.12 -6.07 12.19
CA ASP A 72 -5.46 -6.87 10.99
C ASP A 72 -6.82 -6.48 10.39
N ARG A 73 -7.80 -6.18 11.26
CA ARG A 73 -9.11 -5.68 10.83
C ARG A 73 -9.00 -4.34 10.09
N GLN A 74 -8.20 -3.40 10.61
CA GLN A 74 -7.96 -2.12 9.95
C GLN A 74 -7.22 -2.32 8.62
N ARG A 75 -6.22 -3.18 8.58
CA ARG A 75 -5.46 -3.49 7.35
C ARG A 75 -6.38 -4.02 6.25
N ARG A 76 -7.23 -4.99 6.56
CA ARG A 76 -8.21 -5.55 5.60
C ARG A 76 -9.21 -4.52 5.12
N LEU A 77 -9.79 -3.72 6.02
CA LEU A 77 -10.72 -2.64 5.65
C LEU A 77 -10.09 -1.60 4.73
N LEU A 78 -8.86 -1.17 5.01
CA LEU A 78 -8.16 -0.23 4.15
C LEU A 78 -7.83 -0.85 2.80
N ALA A 79 -7.32 -2.09 2.79
CA ALA A 79 -6.96 -2.78 1.56
C ALA A 79 -8.17 -2.94 0.62
N ASP A 80 -9.31 -3.34 1.16
CA ASP A 80 -10.57 -3.49 0.43
C ASP A 80 -11.02 -2.18 -0.23
N GLN A 81 -10.94 -1.06 0.49
CA GLN A 81 -11.28 0.26 -0.07
C GLN A 81 -10.20 0.83 -1.00
N LEU A 82 -8.97 0.32 -0.92
CA LEU A 82 -7.84 0.75 -1.74
C LEU A 82 -7.70 -0.05 -3.02
N GLN A 83 -8.30 -1.25 -3.12
CA GLN A 83 -8.20 -2.07 -4.32
C GLN A 83 -8.88 -1.39 -5.51
N PRO A 84 -8.15 -1.12 -6.62
CA PRO A 84 -8.73 -1.19 -7.95
C PRO A 84 -8.96 -2.68 -8.31
N PRO A 85 -9.86 -3.00 -9.28
CA PRO A 85 -10.13 -4.39 -9.69
C PRO A 85 -8.80 -5.11 -9.95
N PRO A 86 -8.71 -6.41 -9.63
CA PRO A 86 -7.46 -7.15 -9.73
C PRO A 86 -6.93 -6.99 -11.15
N SER A 87 -5.84 -6.24 -11.29
CA SER A 87 -4.98 -6.37 -12.46
C SER A 87 -4.37 -7.75 -12.31
N PRO A 88 -4.75 -8.75 -13.12
CA PRO A 88 -4.00 -9.98 -13.16
C PRO A 88 -2.54 -9.60 -13.41
N GLY A 89 -1.67 -9.91 -12.46
CA GLY A 89 -0.24 -9.98 -12.76
C GLY A 89 -0.03 -11.02 -13.86
N PRO A 90 1.12 -10.99 -14.56
CA PRO A 90 1.40 -11.88 -15.69
C PRO A 90 1.42 -13.39 -15.35
N GLU A 91 1.14 -13.77 -14.10
CA GLU A 91 1.00 -15.17 -13.67
C GLU A 91 -0.42 -15.73 -13.86
N ALA A 92 -1.45 -14.88 -14.03
CA ALA A 92 -2.83 -15.34 -14.21
C ALA A 92 -3.22 -15.66 -15.67
N GLU A 93 -2.36 -15.36 -16.66
CA GLU A 93 -2.61 -15.70 -18.06
C GLU A 93 -2.30 -17.18 -18.38
N MET A 94 -1.65 -17.92 -17.48
CA MET A 94 -1.24 -19.31 -17.71
C MET A 94 -2.30 -20.35 -17.29
N VAL A 95 -3.44 -19.95 -16.71
CA VAL A 95 -4.47 -20.88 -16.20
C VAL A 95 -5.74 -20.92 -17.07
N LEU A 96 -5.79 -20.19 -18.19
CA LEU A 96 -6.95 -20.24 -19.11
C LEU A 96 -6.69 -21.02 -20.42
N VAL A 97 -5.59 -21.78 -20.50
CA VAL A 97 -5.31 -22.72 -21.61
C VAL A 97 -4.89 -24.08 -21.04
N ALA A 98 -5.82 -24.76 -20.37
CA ALA A 98 -5.72 -26.17 -20.03
C ALA A 98 -7.08 -26.85 -20.23
#